data_AF-A0A8B6BM35-F1
#
_entry.id   AF-A0A8B6BM35-F1
#
_cell.length_a   1.000
_cell.length_b   1.000
_cell.length_c   1.000
_cell.angle_alpha   90.00
_cell.angle_beta   90.00
_cell.angle_gamma   90.00
#
_symmetry.space_group_name_H-M   'P 1'
#
loop_
_entity.id
_entity.type
_entity.pdbx_description
1 polymer ?
#
loop_
_entity_poly.entity_id
_entity_poly.type
_entity_poly.pdbx_seq_one_letter_code
_entity_poly.pdbx_strand_id
1 'polypeptide(L)'
;MTGQTEDLLKRTINSCIDFCTEHKVTDPVDILRHIQEKIVLCRDLDLSDDATTNDGETNFILVDRDTLLQSAFEEIPALTDLRLTLQVQFYEEGSVDLGGPRKEFFAILMRDIKQKYFDPVKEWSKDYEVIGKIFALSILQNGPLPRIMTTDLIEELFETEEPRQFVKDLRKGLDSLGFYQ
;
A
#
# COMPACT_ATOMS: atom_id res chain seq x y z
N MET A 1 10.95 -7.04 -18.75
CA MET A 1 10.59 -7.87 -17.57
C MET A 1 9.35 -7.36 -16.85
N THR A 2 9.02 -6.06 -16.92
CA THR A 2 7.84 -5.44 -16.26
C THR A 2 6.48 -5.97 -16.73
N GLY A 3 6.29 -6.23 -18.04
CA GLY A 3 4.97 -6.65 -18.56
C GLY A 3 4.49 -8.05 -18.11
N GLN A 4 5.39 -8.97 -17.74
CA GLN A 4 4.97 -10.30 -17.26
C GLN A 4 4.43 -10.26 -15.83
N THR A 5 4.94 -9.35 -15.00
CA THR A 5 4.48 -9.17 -13.61
C THR A 5 3.11 -8.48 -13.57
N GLU A 6 2.89 -7.46 -14.41
CA GLU A 6 1.59 -6.78 -14.54
C GLU A 6 0.50 -7.74 -15.03
N ASP A 7 0.79 -8.57 -16.03
CA ASP A 7 -0.16 -9.57 -16.54
C ASP A 7 -0.51 -10.62 -15.47
N LEU A 8 0.47 -11.02 -14.66
CA LEU A 8 0.25 -11.95 -13.56
C LEU A 8 -0.62 -11.32 -12.46
N LEU A 9 -0.33 -10.07 -12.06
CA LEU A 9 -1.10 -9.34 -11.07
C LEU A 9 -2.57 -9.21 -11.49
N LYS A 10 -2.83 -8.79 -12.74
CA LYS A 10 -4.20 -8.70 -13.27
C LYS A 10 -4.94 -10.03 -13.23
N ARG A 11 -4.27 -11.12 -13.60
CA ARG A 11 -4.86 -12.48 -13.52
C ARG A 11 -5.16 -12.88 -12.08
N THR A 12 -4.26 -12.60 -11.15
CA THR A 12 -4.47 -12.86 -9.72
C THR A 12 -5.68 -12.10 -9.20
N ILE A 13 -5.81 -10.80 -9.53
CA ILE A 13 -6.94 -9.97 -9.09
C ILE A 13 -8.26 -10.47 -9.68
N ASN A 14 -8.29 -10.78 -10.98
CA ASN A 14 -9.50 -11.34 -11.59
C ASN A 14 -9.91 -12.65 -10.93
N SER A 15 -8.95 -13.52 -10.61
CA SER A 15 -9.23 -14.74 -9.85
C SER A 15 -9.77 -14.45 -8.44
N CYS A 16 -9.30 -13.40 -7.76
CA CYS A 16 -9.84 -12.99 -6.46
C CYS A 16 -11.28 -12.47 -6.59
N ILE A 17 -11.58 -11.69 -7.64
CA ILE A 17 -12.92 -11.15 -7.93
C ILE A 17 -13.89 -12.30 -8.23
N ASP A 18 -13.48 -13.24 -9.07
CA ASP A 18 -14.27 -14.43 -9.42
C ASP A 18 -14.58 -15.25 -8.16
N PHE A 19 -13.56 -15.52 -7.33
CA PHE A 19 -13.74 -16.22 -6.06
C PHE A 19 -14.74 -15.51 -5.14
N CYS A 20 -14.58 -14.20 -4.92
CA CYS A 20 -15.48 -13.44 -4.04
C CYS A 20 -16.91 -13.43 -4.58
N THR A 21 -17.08 -13.37 -5.90
CA THR A 21 -18.39 -13.37 -6.56
C THR A 21 -19.07 -14.74 -6.47
N GLU A 22 -18.35 -15.82 -6.78
CA GLU A 22 -18.85 -17.20 -6.73
C GLU A 22 -19.24 -17.62 -5.31
N HIS A 23 -18.40 -17.26 -4.33
CA HIS A 23 -18.62 -17.58 -2.92
C HIS A 23 -19.46 -16.55 -2.17
N LYS A 24 -19.91 -15.47 -2.83
CA LYS A 24 -20.68 -14.37 -2.25
C LYS A 24 -20.02 -13.77 -1.01
N VAL A 25 -18.70 -13.60 -1.05
CA VAL A 25 -17.94 -12.91 -0.01
C VAL A 25 -18.23 -11.42 -0.13
N THR A 26 -18.99 -10.87 0.81
CA THR A 26 -19.37 -9.45 0.82
C THR A 26 -18.73 -8.65 1.94
N ASP A 27 -18.16 -9.33 2.93
CA ASP A 27 -17.49 -8.66 4.04
C ASP A 27 -16.15 -8.04 3.58
N PRO A 28 -15.93 -6.73 3.75
CA PRO A 28 -14.71 -6.08 3.27
C PRO A 28 -13.42 -6.62 3.90
N VAL A 29 -13.48 -7.10 5.14
CA VAL A 29 -12.31 -7.65 5.84
C VAL A 29 -11.96 -9.02 5.27
N ASP A 30 -12.96 -9.85 4.98
CA ASP A 30 -12.75 -11.15 4.35
C ASP A 30 -12.26 -11.01 2.90
N ILE A 31 -12.79 -10.05 2.14
CA ILE A 31 -12.29 -9.71 0.80
C ILE A 31 -10.83 -9.29 0.88
N LEU A 32 -10.49 -8.36 1.78
CA LEU A 32 -9.12 -7.88 1.94
C LEU A 32 -8.18 -9.03 2.34
N ARG A 33 -8.58 -9.88 3.30
CA ARG A 33 -7.77 -11.04 3.73
C ARG A 33 -7.49 -11.98 2.56
N HIS A 34 -8.50 -12.28 1.75
CA HIS A 34 -8.31 -13.12 0.57
C HIS A 34 -7.35 -12.48 -0.46
N ILE A 35 -7.50 -11.18 -0.72
CA ILE A 35 -6.59 -10.45 -1.62
C ILE A 35 -5.16 -10.47 -1.07
N GLN A 36 -4.98 -10.24 0.23
CA GLN A 36 -3.69 -10.27 0.90
C GLN A 36 -2.99 -11.62 0.73
N GLU A 37 -3.70 -12.73 0.96
CA GLU A 37 -3.18 -14.10 0.78
C GLU A 37 -2.70 -14.39 -0.65
N LYS A 38 -3.21 -13.68 -1.66
CA LYS A 38 -2.90 -13.91 -3.08
C LYS A 38 -1.89 -12.92 -3.65
N ILE A 39 -1.89 -11.68 -3.16
CA ILE A 39 -1.03 -10.61 -3.68
C ILE A 39 0.25 -10.49 -2.84
N VAL A 40 0.17 -10.57 -1.51
CA VAL A 40 1.35 -10.40 -0.66
C VAL A 40 2.23 -11.65 -0.77
N LEU A 41 3.52 -11.42 -0.97
CA LEU A 41 4.49 -12.48 -1.18
C LEU A 41 5.48 -12.59 -0.02
N CYS A 42 6.01 -13.80 0.11
CA CYS A 42 7.10 -14.16 1.00
C CYS A 42 6.72 -14.09 2.49
N ARG A 43 7.24 -13.12 3.26
CA ARG A 43 7.06 -13.10 4.72
C ARG A 43 5.62 -12.76 5.09
N ASP A 44 5.04 -13.49 6.04
CA ASP A 44 3.70 -13.21 6.54
C ASP A 44 3.60 -11.82 7.19
N LEU A 45 2.42 -11.19 7.06
CA LEU A 45 2.18 -9.85 7.59
C LEU A 45 2.09 -9.84 9.13
N ASP A 46 1.54 -10.90 9.71
CA ASP A 46 1.42 -11.09 11.16
C ASP A 46 1.99 -12.48 11.50
N LEU A 47 2.66 -12.58 12.66
CA LEU A 47 3.18 -13.85 13.16
C LEU A 47 2.01 -14.67 13.72
N SER A 48 1.83 -15.88 13.21
CA SER A 48 0.79 -16.82 13.68
C SER A 48 1.26 -17.69 14.84
N ASP A 49 2.57 -17.81 15.08
CA ASP A 49 3.17 -18.57 16.18
C ASP A 49 4.58 -18.05 16.50
N ASP A 50 4.90 -17.87 17.80
CA ASP A 50 6.20 -17.35 18.27
C ASP A 50 7.40 -18.27 17.93
N ALA A 51 7.12 -19.50 17.45
CA ALA A 51 8.10 -20.55 17.19
C ALA A 51 8.62 -20.60 15.75
N THR A 52 7.97 -19.90 14.81
CA THR A 52 8.34 -19.93 13.38
C THR A 52 8.74 -18.54 12.90
N THR A 53 10.05 -18.28 12.85
CA THR A 53 10.59 -17.14 12.11
C THR A 53 10.51 -17.45 10.61
N ASN A 54 9.51 -16.87 9.94
CA ASN A 54 9.38 -16.97 8.50
C ASN A 54 10.32 -15.93 7.85
N ASP A 55 11.57 -16.33 7.56
CA ASP A 55 12.63 -15.50 6.96
C ASP A 55 12.45 -15.32 5.43
N GLY A 56 11.21 -15.08 4.99
CA GLY A 56 10.91 -14.80 3.60
C GLY A 56 11.56 -13.49 3.13
N GLU A 57 11.80 -13.39 1.81
CA GLU A 57 12.28 -12.15 1.18
C GLU A 57 11.34 -10.97 1.47
N THR A 58 11.90 -9.77 1.67
CA THR A 58 11.15 -8.56 1.98
C THR A 58 11.71 -7.34 1.26
N ASN A 59 10.85 -6.37 1.00
CA ASN A 59 11.29 -5.01 0.68
C ASN A 59 11.78 -4.33 1.97
N PHE A 60 13.09 -4.25 2.15
CA PHE A 60 13.67 -3.53 3.28
C PHE A 60 13.83 -2.06 2.95
N ILE A 61 13.30 -1.19 3.81
CA ILE A 61 13.52 0.27 3.76
C ILE A 61 14.07 0.76 5.09
N LEU A 62 14.97 1.74 5.01
CA LEU A 62 15.56 2.41 6.17
C LEU A 62 15.12 3.87 6.16
N VAL A 63 14.41 4.29 7.20
CA VAL A 63 13.76 5.60 7.24
C VAL A 63 14.13 6.38 8.49
N ASP A 64 14.22 7.70 8.36
CA ASP A 64 14.47 8.59 9.49
C ASP A 64 13.14 9.04 10.06
N ARG A 65 12.98 8.95 11.39
CA ARG A 65 11.76 9.36 12.08
C ARG A 65 11.51 10.86 11.94
N ASP A 66 12.56 11.67 11.96
CA ASP A 66 12.45 13.13 11.92
C ASP A 66 12.17 13.65 10.50
N THR A 67 12.54 12.87 9.48
CA THR A 67 12.35 13.21 8.06
C THR A 67 11.54 12.15 7.30
N LEU A 68 10.65 11.43 8.01
CA LEU A 68 9.96 10.22 7.53
C LEU A 68 9.33 10.37 6.15
N LEU A 69 8.63 11.48 5.92
CA LEU A 69 7.95 11.74 4.66
C LEU A 69 8.94 11.86 3.49
N GLN A 70 10.10 12.47 3.73
CA GLN A 70 11.17 12.57 2.72
C GLN A 70 11.79 11.20 2.47
N SER A 71 12.23 10.49 3.52
CA SER A 71 12.85 9.17 3.36
C SER A 71 11.91 8.19 2.67
N ALA A 72 10.62 8.18 3.01
CA ALA A 72 9.64 7.32 2.35
C ALA A 72 9.49 7.62 0.85
N PHE A 73 9.59 8.89 0.45
CA PHE A 73 9.46 9.29 -0.95
C PHE A 73 10.73 9.00 -1.77
N GLU A 74 11.86 8.76 -1.10
CA GLU A 74 13.10 8.28 -1.72
C GLU A 74 13.10 6.75 -1.82
N GLU A 75 12.67 6.05 -0.77
CA GLU A 75 12.72 4.59 -0.64
C GLU A 75 11.60 3.87 -1.44
N ILE A 76 10.34 4.29 -1.31
CA ILE A 76 9.19 3.57 -1.91
C ILE A 76 9.28 3.49 -3.45
N PRO A 77 9.66 4.55 -4.19
CA PRO A 77 9.80 4.45 -5.63
C PRO A 77 10.94 3.56 -6.11
N ALA A 78 11.94 3.28 -5.25
CA ALA A 78 13.07 2.42 -5.56
C ALA A 78 12.74 0.93 -5.42
N LEU A 79 11.60 0.58 -4.81
CA LEU A 79 11.15 -0.80 -4.68
C LEU A 79 10.78 -1.39 -6.05
N THR A 80 11.24 -2.62 -6.30
CA THR A 80 11.04 -3.29 -7.60
C THR A 80 9.75 -4.10 -7.65
N ASP A 81 9.45 -4.90 -6.62
CA ASP A 81 8.20 -5.67 -6.50
C ASP A 81 7.48 -5.29 -5.21
N LEU A 82 6.45 -4.43 -5.32
CA LEU A 82 5.68 -3.92 -4.18
C LEU A 82 4.86 -5.00 -3.47
N ARG A 83 4.77 -6.21 -4.04
CA ARG A 83 4.05 -7.35 -3.46
C ARG A 83 4.83 -8.02 -2.33
N LEU A 84 6.15 -7.87 -2.30
CA LEU A 84 6.95 -8.35 -1.18
C LEU A 84 6.58 -7.59 0.08
N THR A 85 6.49 -8.32 1.19
CA THR A 85 6.25 -7.72 2.50
C THR A 85 7.28 -6.65 2.80
N LEU A 86 6.80 -5.48 3.22
CA LEU A 86 7.62 -4.34 3.58
C LEU A 86 8.21 -4.57 4.98
N GLN A 87 9.53 -4.50 5.08
CA GLN A 87 10.25 -4.43 6.33
C GLN A 87 10.75 -3.00 6.52
N VAL A 88 10.28 -2.36 7.58
CA VAL A 88 10.68 -0.99 7.91
C VAL A 88 11.63 -1.00 9.10
N GLN A 89 12.74 -0.29 8.98
CA GLN A 89 13.60 0.03 10.10
C GLN A 89 13.74 1.55 10.23
N PHE A 90 13.61 2.05 11.46
CA PHE A 90 13.92 3.44 11.77
C PHE A 90 15.42 3.56 12.09
N TYR A 91 16.09 4.61 11.59
CA TYR A 91 17.51 4.86 11.87
C TYR A 91 17.78 4.86 13.38
N GLU A 92 18.87 4.20 13.78
CA GLU A 92 19.32 4.07 15.18
C GLU A 92 18.35 3.38 16.15
N GLU A 93 17.20 2.89 15.66
CA GLU A 93 16.22 2.14 16.44
C GLU A 93 16.37 0.64 16.20
N GLY A 94 16.68 -0.11 17.25
CA GLY A 94 16.65 -1.57 17.22
C GLY A 94 15.23 -2.07 17.48
N SER A 95 14.55 -2.58 16.44
CA SER A 95 13.27 -3.29 16.62
C SER A 95 13.48 -4.80 16.59
N VAL A 96 12.89 -5.49 17.56
CA VAL A 96 12.74 -6.96 17.55
C VAL A 96 11.41 -7.37 16.90
N ASP A 97 10.42 -6.47 16.87
CA ASP A 97 9.12 -6.70 16.24
C ASP A 97 9.24 -6.54 14.71
N LEU A 98 8.73 -7.55 13.98
CA LEU A 98 8.75 -7.63 12.51
C LEU A 98 7.57 -6.86 11.86
N GLY A 99 6.51 -6.55 12.61
CA GLY A 99 5.30 -5.91 12.13
C GLY A 99 5.03 -4.52 12.71
N GLY A 100 5.42 -4.29 13.98
CA GLY A 100 5.24 -3.02 14.68
C GLY A 100 5.79 -1.80 13.93
N PRO A 101 7.08 -1.79 13.52
CA PRO A 101 7.67 -0.69 12.77
C PRO A 101 6.93 -0.37 11.47
N ARG A 102 6.43 -1.38 10.76
CA ARG A 102 5.64 -1.18 9.52
C ARG A 102 4.31 -0.49 9.80
N LYS A 103 3.59 -0.94 10.83
CA LYS A 103 2.30 -0.34 11.23
C LYS A 103 2.50 1.11 11.70
N GLU A 104 3.56 1.36 12.47
CA GLU A 104 3.93 2.70 12.91
C GLU A 104 4.31 3.61 11.73
N PHE A 105 5.17 3.13 10.83
CA PHE A 105 5.58 3.82 9.61
C PHE A 105 4.38 4.34 8.83
N PHE A 106 3.42 3.46 8.50
CA PHE A 106 2.23 3.89 7.77
C PHE A 106 1.38 4.86 8.59
N ALA A 107 1.23 4.67 9.91
CA ALA A 107 0.45 5.58 10.74
C ALA A 107 0.99 7.01 10.73
N ILE A 108 2.32 7.18 10.86
CA ILE A 108 2.97 8.49 10.82
C ILE A 108 2.90 9.06 9.40
N LEU A 109 3.28 8.26 8.40
CA LEU A 109 3.34 8.69 7.01
C LEU A 109 1.97 9.15 6.48
N MET A 110 0.88 8.47 6.84
CA MET A 110 -0.47 8.88 6.46
C MET A 110 -0.86 10.24 7.03
N ARG A 111 -0.48 10.53 8.29
CA ARG A 111 -0.72 11.83 8.91
C ARG A 111 0.05 12.92 8.18
N ASP A 112 1.31 12.67 7.87
CA ASP A 112 2.20 13.66 7.26
C ASP A 112 1.81 13.92 5.79
N ILE A 113 1.38 12.88 5.06
CA ILE A 113 0.78 13.01 3.72
C ILE A 113 -0.47 13.87 3.78
N LYS A 114 -1.37 13.62 4.73
CA LYS A 114 -2.59 14.42 4.91
C LYS A 114 -2.26 15.90 5.05
N GLN A 115 -1.42 16.21 6.04
CA GLN A 115 -1.04 17.58 6.37
C GLN A 115 -0.31 18.28 5.22
N LYS A 116 0.56 17.57 4.50
CA LYS A 116 1.36 18.18 3.43
C LYS A 116 0.59 18.31 2.12
N TYR A 117 -0.24 17.34 1.76
CA TYR A 117 -0.79 17.24 0.40
C TYR A 117 -2.30 17.46 0.31
N PHE A 118 -3.05 17.27 1.38
CA PHE A 118 -4.52 17.30 1.35
C PHE A 118 -5.14 18.41 2.20
N ASP A 119 -4.38 19.06 3.09
CA ASP A 119 -4.83 20.14 3.97
C ASP A 119 -4.13 21.49 3.68
N PRO A 120 -4.47 22.22 2.59
CA PRO A 120 -5.43 21.88 1.53
C PRO A 120 -4.78 21.06 0.40
N VAL A 121 -5.62 20.52 -0.50
CA VAL A 121 -5.17 19.72 -1.65
C VAL A 121 -4.17 20.48 -2.52
N LYS A 122 -2.97 19.92 -2.69
CA LYS A 122 -1.92 20.47 -3.55
C LYS A 122 -1.98 19.84 -4.93
N GLU A 123 -2.97 20.20 -5.75
CA GLU A 123 -3.23 19.56 -7.05
C GLU A 123 -2.04 19.61 -8.03
N TRP A 124 -1.09 20.52 -7.82
CA TRP A 124 0.11 20.68 -8.64
C TRP A 124 1.28 19.77 -8.26
N SER A 125 1.19 19.01 -7.16
CA SER A 125 2.26 18.09 -6.79
C SER A 125 2.36 16.93 -7.79
N LYS A 126 3.58 16.49 -8.05
CA LYS A 126 3.88 15.32 -8.88
C LYS A 126 3.98 14.02 -8.07
N ASP A 127 3.77 14.11 -6.76
CA ASP A 127 4.05 13.01 -5.84
C ASP A 127 2.86 12.06 -5.66
N TYR A 128 1.71 12.37 -6.27
CA TYR A 128 0.49 11.58 -6.05
C TYR A 128 0.59 10.14 -6.54
N GLU A 129 1.44 9.83 -7.52
CA GLU A 129 1.72 8.44 -7.87
C GLU A 129 2.40 7.69 -6.72
N VAL A 130 3.38 8.31 -6.06
CA VAL A 130 4.05 7.72 -4.89
C VAL A 130 3.08 7.61 -3.72
N ILE A 131 2.25 8.64 -3.49
CA ILE A 131 1.19 8.60 -2.48
C ILE A 131 0.22 7.44 -2.73
N GLY A 132 -0.14 7.19 -3.99
CA GLY A 132 -1.01 6.07 -4.35
C GLY A 132 -0.37 4.71 -4.06
N LYS A 133 0.94 4.55 -4.33
CA LYS A 133 1.70 3.35 -3.94
C LYS A 133 1.70 3.15 -2.43
N ILE A 134 1.89 4.23 -1.67
CA ILE A 134 1.85 4.20 -0.20
C ILE A 134 0.46 3.81 0.31
N PHE A 135 -0.61 4.32 -0.30
CA PHE A 135 -1.98 3.94 0.06
C PHE A 135 -2.24 2.47 -0.19
N ALA A 136 -1.86 1.97 -1.38
CA ALA A 136 -2.00 0.57 -1.73
C ALA A 136 -1.21 -0.35 -0.79
N LEU A 137 0.05 -0.02 -0.49
CA LEU A 137 0.88 -0.75 0.46
C LEU A 137 0.28 -0.76 1.86
N SER A 138 -0.23 0.38 2.35
CA SER A 138 -0.84 0.47 3.68
C SER A 138 -2.09 -0.40 3.77
N ILE A 139 -2.99 -0.32 2.79
CA ILE A 139 -4.22 -1.13 2.75
C ILE A 139 -3.87 -2.63 2.70
N LEU A 140 -2.92 -3.01 1.84
CA LEU A 140 -2.58 -4.41 1.62
C LEU A 140 -1.73 -4.99 2.77
N GLN A 141 -0.92 -4.20 3.46
CA GLN A 141 0.05 -4.72 4.44
C GLN A 141 -0.27 -4.36 5.89
N ASN A 142 -1.57 -4.30 6.22
CA ASN A 142 -2.10 -4.06 7.57
C ASN A 142 -1.73 -2.69 8.17
N GLY A 143 -1.49 -1.69 7.33
CA GLY A 143 -1.39 -0.29 7.70
C GLY A 143 -2.76 0.39 7.82
N PRO A 144 -2.85 1.56 8.46
CA PRO A 144 -4.09 2.31 8.54
C PRO A 144 -4.50 2.89 7.19
N LEU A 145 -5.82 2.90 6.95
CA LEU A 145 -6.38 3.61 5.81
C LEU A 145 -6.25 5.14 6.05
N PRO A 146 -5.89 5.93 5.03
CA PRO A 146 -5.77 7.36 5.21
C PRO A 146 -7.14 7.96 5.53
N ARG A 147 -7.27 8.68 6.66
CA ARG A 147 -8.46 9.54 6.97
C ARG A 147 -8.55 10.79 6.08
N ILE A 148 -7.99 10.68 4.87
CA ILE A 148 -7.87 11.68 3.81
C ILE A 148 -8.96 11.44 2.77
N MET A 149 -9.43 10.19 2.65
CA MET A 149 -10.44 9.74 1.70
C MET A 149 -11.81 10.31 2.10
N THR A 150 -12.06 11.58 1.78
CA THR A 150 -13.40 12.17 1.83
C THR A 150 -14.30 11.48 0.81
N THR A 151 -15.61 11.54 1.02
CA THR A 151 -16.59 10.97 0.07
C THR A 151 -16.35 11.50 -1.35
N ASP A 152 -16.20 12.81 -1.51
CA ASP A 152 -15.90 13.45 -2.80
C ASP A 152 -14.62 12.89 -3.46
N LEU A 153 -13.56 12.65 -2.68
CA LEU A 153 -12.31 12.09 -3.21
C LEU A 153 -12.48 10.61 -3.58
N ILE A 154 -13.26 9.84 -2.83
CA ILE A 154 -13.55 8.43 -3.16
C ILE A 154 -14.38 8.34 -4.44
N GLU A 155 -15.44 9.14 -4.55
CA GLU A 155 -16.27 9.22 -5.76
C GLU A 155 -15.41 9.62 -6.96
N GLU A 156 -14.57 10.66 -6.82
CA GLU A 156 -13.65 11.04 -7.88
C GLU A 156 -12.62 9.95 -8.19
N LEU A 157 -12.17 9.18 -7.19
CA LEU A 157 -11.17 8.15 -7.36
C LEU A 157 -11.72 6.92 -8.08
N PHE A 158 -12.97 6.51 -7.86
CA PHE A 158 -13.50 5.25 -8.39
C PHE A 158 -14.65 5.39 -9.39
N GLU A 159 -15.39 6.50 -9.39
CA GLU A 159 -16.61 6.66 -10.18
C GLU A 159 -16.46 7.66 -11.33
N THR A 160 -15.57 8.65 -11.19
CA THR A 160 -15.38 9.67 -12.21
C THR A 160 -14.49 9.17 -13.37
N GLU A 161 -15.00 9.17 -14.60
CA GLU A 161 -14.22 8.75 -15.79
C GLU A 161 -13.01 9.67 -16.03
N GLU A 162 -13.21 10.98 -15.92
CA GLU A 162 -12.20 12.01 -16.16
C GLU A 162 -11.93 12.84 -14.89
N PRO A 163 -11.19 12.30 -13.91
CA PRO A 163 -10.91 13.01 -12.67
C PRO A 163 -9.81 14.04 -12.85
N ARG A 164 -9.59 14.87 -11.83
CA ARG A 164 -8.46 15.82 -11.80
C ARG A 164 -7.13 15.11 -11.96
N GLN A 165 -6.14 15.82 -12.51
CA GLN A 165 -4.84 15.25 -12.86
C GLN A 165 -4.15 14.54 -11.69
N PHE A 166 -4.18 15.14 -10.50
CA PHE A 166 -3.56 14.53 -9.33
C PHE A 166 -4.24 13.22 -8.90
N VAL A 167 -5.55 13.08 -9.13
CA VAL A 167 -6.29 11.82 -8.90
C VAL A 167 -5.92 10.79 -9.96
N LYS A 168 -5.70 11.19 -11.21
CA LYS A 168 -5.13 10.28 -12.24
C LYS A 168 -3.79 9.72 -11.81
N ASP A 169 -2.92 10.56 -11.24
CA ASP A 169 -1.62 10.11 -10.74
C ASP A 169 -1.76 9.24 -9.49
N LEU A 170 -2.70 9.55 -8.60
CA LEU A 170 -3.06 8.70 -7.46
C LEU A 170 -3.54 7.30 -7.90
N ARG A 171 -4.39 7.22 -8.94
CA ARG A 171 -4.86 5.96 -9.54
C ARG A 171 -3.71 5.11 -10.06
N LYS A 172 -2.72 5.70 -10.76
CA LYS A 172 -1.52 4.97 -11.21
C LYS A 172 -0.77 4.33 -10.04
N GLY A 173 -0.68 5.04 -8.92
CA GLY A 173 -0.07 4.49 -7.71
C GLY A 173 -0.85 3.31 -7.14
N LEU A 174 -2.18 3.38 -7.12
CA LEU A 174 -3.04 2.30 -6.62
C LEU A 174 -3.04 1.06 -7.54
N ASP A 175 -3.00 1.26 -8.85
CA ASP A 175 -2.91 0.20 -9.86
C ASP A 175 -1.61 -0.63 -9.74
N SER A 176 -0.56 -0.07 -9.13
CA SER A 176 0.69 -0.82 -8.89
C SER A 176 0.54 -2.09 -8.04
N LEU A 177 -0.54 -2.19 -7.26
CA LEU A 177 -0.98 -3.39 -6.55
C LEU A 177 -2.42 -3.77 -6.93
N GLY A 178 -2.94 -3.17 -8.00
CA GLY A 178 -4.23 -3.44 -8.63
C GLY A 178 -5.44 -3.15 -7.76
N PHE A 179 -5.35 -2.09 -6.95
CA PHE A 179 -6.52 -1.49 -6.28
C PHE A 179 -7.35 -0.60 -7.20
N TYR A 180 -6.90 -0.38 -8.44
CA TYR A 180 -7.59 0.37 -9.46
C TYR A 180 -7.42 -0.38 -10.79
N GLN A 181 -8.49 -0.53 -11.58
CA GLN A 181 -8.51 -1.22 -12.88
C GLN A 181 -9.20 -0.36 -13.94
#